data_AF-A0ABD6EJY8-F1
#
_entry.id   AF-A0ABD6EJY8-F1
#
_cell.length_a   1.000
_cell.length_b   1.000
_cell.length_c   1.000
_cell.angle_alpha   90.00
_cell.angle_beta   90.00
_cell.angle_gamma   90.00
#
_symmetry.space_group_name_H-M   'P 1'
#
loop_
_entity.id
_entity.type
_entity.pdbx_description
1 polymer ?
#
loop_
_entity_poly.entity_id
_entity_poly.type
_entity_poly.pdbx_seq_one_letter_code
_entity_poly.pdbx_strand_id
1 'polypeptide(L)'
;MNWRIYHLFYGCFFRVFFAISIAWIIYACHAGIGGIVNTFLSCRVFIPISNMGYSIYLLHMLCVVAIFEMYPLPITYHGVLWNFGNITAQFAFSIFLGSLVYLIIEAPCNNLFNILFEQIGPRRKSVVKSDFPQLPKQPI
;
A
#
# COMPACT_ATOMS: atom_id res chain seq x y z
N MET A 1 -16.14 33.63 6.71
CA MET A 1 -16.11 33.19 5.29
C MET A 1 -14.75 32.56 4.96
N ASN A 2 -14.36 31.47 5.63
CA ASN A 2 -13.00 30.88 5.49
C ASN A 2 -13.01 29.37 5.16
N TRP A 3 -14.18 28.73 5.11
CA TRP A 3 -14.35 27.28 4.94
C TRP A 3 -13.65 26.75 3.68
N ARG A 4 -13.71 27.47 2.56
CA ARG A 4 -13.08 27.09 1.28
C ARG A 4 -11.55 26.97 1.41
N ILE A 5 -10.95 27.90 2.15
CA ILE A 5 -9.52 27.92 2.41
C ILE A 5 -9.14 26.72 3.29
N TYR A 6 -9.90 26.43 4.34
CA TYR A 6 -9.65 25.24 5.16
C TYR A 6 -9.67 23.94 4.34
N HIS A 7 -10.61 23.77 3.41
CA HIS A 7 -10.64 22.58 2.55
C HIS A 7 -9.44 22.48 1.60
N LEU A 8 -9.02 23.61 1.01
CA LEU A 8 -7.87 23.66 0.11
C LEU A 8 -6.56 23.34 0.85
N PHE A 9 -6.37 23.93 2.03
CA PHE A 9 -5.23 23.65 2.87
C PHE A 9 -5.24 22.19 3.33
N TYR A 10 -6.37 21.66 3.82
CA TYR A 10 -6.45 20.27 4.26
C TYR A 10 -6.13 19.27 3.12
N GLY A 11 -6.68 19.49 1.93
CA GLY A 11 -6.48 18.60 0.78
C GLY A 11 -5.04 18.58 0.25
N CYS A 12 -4.38 19.73 0.20
CA CYS A 12 -3.01 19.82 -0.32
C CYS A 12 -1.97 19.40 0.73
N PHE A 13 -2.08 19.93 1.94
CA PHE A 13 -1.05 19.73 2.96
C PHE A 13 -0.97 18.29 3.45
N PHE A 14 -2.10 17.58 3.57
CA PHE A 14 -2.08 16.19 4.01
C PHE A 14 -1.18 15.31 3.12
N ARG A 15 -1.33 15.43 1.79
CA ARG A 15 -0.56 14.62 0.83
C ARG A 15 0.92 15.03 0.80
N VAL A 16 1.20 16.32 0.93
CA VAL A 16 2.57 16.86 0.97
C VAL A 16 3.29 16.44 2.25
N PHE A 17 2.66 16.60 3.42
CA PHE A 17 3.24 16.18 4.69
C PHE A 17 3.47 14.67 4.73
N PHE A 18 2.55 13.87 4.20
CA PHE A 18 2.74 12.43 4.09
C PHE A 18 3.95 12.07 3.20
N ALA A 19 4.07 12.71 2.03
CA ALA A 19 5.22 12.51 1.15
C ALA A 19 6.54 12.95 1.78
N ILE A 20 6.57 14.10 2.48
CA ILE A 20 7.75 14.59 3.20
C ILE A 20 8.14 13.63 4.32
N SER A 21 7.17 13.12 5.08
CA SER A 21 7.41 12.14 6.14
C SER A 21 8.06 10.86 5.59
N ILE A 22 7.54 10.33 4.49
CA ILE A 22 8.14 9.16 3.82
C ILE A 22 9.53 9.49 3.27
N ALA A 23 9.69 10.63 2.60
CA ALA A 23 10.98 11.05 2.06
C ALA A 23 12.04 11.18 3.16
N TRP A 24 11.65 11.71 4.33
CA TRP A 24 12.51 11.80 5.51
C TRP A 24 12.92 10.42 6.02
N ILE A 25 11.98 9.46 6.07
CA ILE A 25 12.28 8.07 6.44
C ILE A 25 13.29 7.45 5.48
N ILE A 26 13.11 7.64 4.17
CA ILE A 26 14.04 7.12 3.15
C ILE A 26 15.43 7.74 3.32
N TYR A 27 15.49 9.06 3.54
CA TYR A 27 16.75 9.76 3.80
C TYR A 27 17.45 9.24 5.06
N ALA A 28 16.71 9.02 6.15
CA ALA A 28 17.24 8.45 7.40
C ALA A 28 17.77 7.01 7.22
N CYS A 29 17.12 6.20 6.38
CA CYS A 29 17.61 4.87 5.99
C CYS A 29 18.92 4.96 5.20
N HIS A 30 19.04 5.92 4.28
CA HIS A 30 20.26 6.13 3.49
C HIS A 30 21.42 6.71 4.32
N ALA A 31 21.13 7.56 5.29
CA ALA A 31 22.13 8.16 6.19
C ALA A 31 22.68 7.18 7.25
N GLY A 32 22.16 5.94 7.32
CA GLY A 32 22.62 4.92 8.28
C GLY A 32 22.15 5.13 9.72
N ILE A 33 21.33 6.16 9.98
CA ILE A 33 20.79 6.50 11.31
C ILE A 33 19.46 5.75 11.57
N GLY A 34 18.82 5.22 10.54
CA GLY A 34 17.50 4.58 10.60
C GLY A 34 17.41 3.18 11.22
N GLY A 35 18.36 2.71 12.03
CA GLY A 35 18.56 1.30 12.43
C GLY A 35 17.31 0.40 12.57
N ILE A 36 16.33 0.80 13.39
CA ILE A 36 15.06 0.06 13.56
C ILE A 36 14.16 0.12 12.33
N VAL A 37 14.07 1.29 11.68
CA VAL A 37 13.22 1.52 10.51
C VAL A 37 13.76 0.77 9.29
N ASN A 38 15.09 0.73 9.12
CA ASN A 38 15.73 -0.06 8.07
C ASN A 38 15.45 -1.57 8.24
N THR A 39 15.44 -2.06 9.48
CA THR A 39 15.14 -3.47 9.78
C THR A 39 13.68 -3.78 9.49
N PHE A 40 12.77 -2.87 9.84
CA PHE A 40 11.35 -2.98 9.55
C PHE A 40 11.09 -2.97 8.03
N LEU A 41 11.61 -1.98 7.29
CA LEU A 41 11.43 -1.90 5.83
C LEU A 41 12.12 -3.05 5.08
N SER A 42 13.23 -3.58 5.62
CA SER A 42 13.89 -4.76 5.05
C SER A 42 13.18 -6.08 5.38
N CYS A 43 12.10 -6.09 6.16
CA CYS A 43 11.33 -7.30 6.39
C CYS A 43 10.70 -7.78 5.08
N ARG A 44 10.99 -9.02 4.69
CA ARG A 44 10.43 -9.69 3.49
C ARG A 44 8.90 -9.77 3.49
N VAL A 45 8.26 -9.50 4.64
CA VAL A 45 6.81 -9.40 4.83
C VAL A 45 6.21 -8.15 4.15
N PHE A 46 6.99 -7.08 3.93
CA PHE A 46 6.49 -5.87 3.25
C PHE A 46 6.26 -6.05 1.75
N ILE A 47 6.94 -7.03 1.14
CA ILE A 47 6.78 -7.32 -0.28
C ILE A 47 5.35 -7.82 -0.58
N PRO A 48 4.83 -8.87 0.08
CA PRO A 48 3.44 -9.28 -0.13
C PRO A 48 2.42 -8.27 0.38
N ILE A 49 2.70 -7.53 1.47
CA ILE A 49 1.73 -6.55 2.01
C ILE A 49 1.44 -5.42 1.02
N SER A 50 2.46 -4.99 0.27
CA SER A 50 2.32 -3.93 -0.75
C SER A 50 1.42 -4.37 -1.89
N ASN A 51 1.57 -5.61 -2.35
CA ASN A 51 0.77 -6.12 -3.45
C ASN A 51 -0.69 -6.39 -3.00
N MET A 52 -0.89 -6.90 -1.77
CA MET A 52 -2.23 -7.10 -1.20
C MET A 52 -3.02 -5.79 -1.19
N GLY A 53 -2.39 -4.70 -0.74
CA GLY A 53 -3.02 -3.38 -0.70
C GLY A 53 -3.45 -2.90 -2.09
N TYR A 54 -2.63 -3.12 -3.11
CA TYR A 54 -2.95 -2.74 -4.48
C TYR A 54 -4.14 -3.53 -5.05
N SER A 55 -4.14 -4.86 -4.87
CA SER A 55 -5.22 -5.73 -5.34
C SER A 55 -6.56 -5.45 -4.64
N ILE A 56 -6.53 -5.16 -3.32
CA ILE A 56 -7.72 -4.73 -2.57
C ILE A 56 -8.24 -3.38 -3.10
N TYR A 57 -7.35 -2.42 -3.38
CA TYR A 57 -7.75 -1.11 -3.90
C TYR A 57 -8.46 -1.21 -5.25
N LEU A 58 -7.92 -2.00 -6.18
CA LEU A 58 -8.54 -2.23 -7.49
C LEU A 58 -9.93 -2.90 -7.36
N LEU A 59 -10.05 -3.92 -6.51
CA LEU A 59 -11.31 -4.63 -6.31
C LEU A 59 -12.35 -3.77 -5.57
N HIS A 60 -11.92 -2.92 -4.64
CA HIS A 60 -12.82 -1.96 -4.01
C HIS A 60 -13.44 -1.00 -5.04
N MET A 61 -12.62 -0.39 -5.91
CA MET A 61 -13.11 0.51 -6.97
C MET A 61 -14.06 -0.22 -7.93
N LEU A 62 -13.73 -1.45 -8.32
CA LEU A 62 -14.59 -2.26 -9.19
C LEU A 62 -15.94 -2.59 -8.52
N CYS A 63 -15.93 -3.00 -7.25
CA CYS A 63 -17.14 -3.26 -6.48
C CYS A 63 -18.02 -2.01 -6.36
N VAL A 64 -17.42 -0.86 -6.07
CA VAL A 64 -18.15 0.41 -5.95
C VAL A 64 -18.83 0.75 -7.27
N VAL A 65 -18.12 0.67 -8.40
CA VAL A 65 -18.68 0.94 -9.73
C VAL A 65 -19.82 -0.02 -10.07
N ALA A 66 -19.64 -1.32 -9.83
CA ALA A 66 -20.67 -2.33 -10.08
C ALA A 66 -21.95 -2.07 -9.27
N ILE A 67 -21.79 -1.62 -8.02
CA ILE A 67 -22.90 -1.27 -7.14
C ILE A 67 -23.58 0.02 -7.64
N PHE A 68 -22.85 1.03 -8.10
CA PHE A 68 -23.47 2.22 -8.69
C PHE A 68 -24.31 1.91 -9.94
N GLU A 69 -23.95 0.89 -10.73
CA GLU A 69 -24.73 0.46 -11.89
C GLU A 69 -26.00 -0.30 -11.50
N MET A 70 -25.94 -1.06 -10.40
CA MET A 70 -27.05 -1.92 -9.96
C MET A 70 -28.19 -1.15 -9.25
N TYR A 71 -27.89 0.02 -8.67
CA TYR A 71 -28.88 0.80 -7.91
C TYR A 71 -29.37 2.02 -8.72
N PRO A 72 -30.67 2.08 -9.10
CA PRO A 72 -31.23 3.27 -9.72
C PRO A 72 -31.29 4.43 -8.70
N LEU A 73 -30.76 5.60 -9.07
CA LEU A 73 -30.86 6.83 -8.29
C LEU A 73 -32.36 7.18 -8.10
N PRO A 74 -32.88 7.46 -6.89
CA PRO A 74 -32.23 8.13 -5.77
C PRO A 74 -32.02 7.26 -4.50
N ILE A 75 -30.87 7.43 -3.85
CA ILE A 75 -30.56 6.83 -2.55
C ILE A 75 -31.43 7.43 -1.44
N THR A 76 -32.41 6.66 -0.95
CA THR A 76 -33.24 7.04 0.20
C THR A 76 -32.44 6.93 1.49
N TYR A 77 -32.04 8.06 2.04
CA TYR A 77 -31.31 8.13 3.31
C TYR A 77 -32.25 7.90 4.50
N HIS A 78 -32.28 6.68 5.02
CA HIS A 78 -33.07 6.35 6.21
C HIS A 78 -32.43 6.81 7.54
N GLY A 79 -31.16 7.25 7.54
CA GLY A 79 -30.48 7.82 8.72
C GLY A 79 -28.96 7.69 8.66
N VAL A 80 -28.25 8.57 9.37
CA VAL A 80 -26.78 8.67 9.35
C VAL A 80 -26.12 7.38 9.85
N LEU A 81 -26.58 6.85 11.00
CA LEU A 81 -26.03 5.61 11.60
C LEU A 81 -26.23 4.39 10.70
N TRP A 82 -27.41 4.24 10.10
CA TRP A 82 -27.71 3.14 9.19
C TRP A 82 -26.83 3.18 7.94
N ASN A 83 -26.63 4.37 7.38
CA ASN A 83 -25.77 4.57 6.21
C ASN A 83 -24.29 4.26 6.52
N PHE A 84 -23.78 4.73 7.67
CA PHE A 84 -22.41 4.39 8.10
C PHE A 84 -22.22 2.88 8.25
N GLY A 85 -23.18 2.16 8.86
CA GLY A 85 -23.12 0.71 8.98
C GLY A 85 -23.05 -0.02 7.63
N ASN A 86 -23.88 0.38 6.67
CA ASN A 86 -23.88 -0.20 5.32
C ASN A 86 -22.57 0.06 4.57
N ILE A 87 -22.03 1.29 4.65
CA ILE A 87 -20.74 1.64 4.01
C ILE A 87 -19.60 0.83 4.62
N THR A 88 -19.55 0.71 5.95
CA THR A 88 -18.51 -0.08 6.63
C THR A 88 -18.61 -1.57 6.27
N ALA A 89 -19.83 -2.12 6.22
CA ALA A 89 -20.03 -3.52 5.82
C ALA A 89 -19.61 -3.77 4.37
N GLN A 90 -19.96 -2.88 3.45
CA GLN A 90 -19.59 -2.97 2.04
C GLN A 90 -18.07 -2.87 1.85
N PHE A 91 -17.41 -1.98 2.59
CA PHE A 91 -15.95 -1.87 2.59
C PHE A 91 -15.28 -3.14 3.12
N ALA A 92 -15.75 -3.68 4.24
CA ALA A 92 -15.25 -4.93 4.81
C ALA A 92 -15.42 -6.11 3.84
N PHE A 93 -16.56 -6.18 3.15
CA PHE A 93 -16.83 -7.21 2.15
C PHE A 93 -15.89 -7.10 0.93
N SER A 94 -15.65 -5.88 0.42
CA SER A 94 -14.68 -5.66 -0.65
C SER A 94 -13.26 -6.02 -0.23
N ILE A 95 -12.84 -5.72 1.00
CA ILE A 95 -11.52 -6.12 1.51
C ILE A 95 -11.41 -7.64 1.59
N PHE A 96 -12.46 -8.30 2.08
CA PHE A 96 -12.48 -9.75 2.21
C PHE A 96 -12.36 -10.45 0.85
N LEU A 97 -13.18 -10.05 -0.13
CA LEU A 97 -13.08 -10.53 -1.51
C LEU A 97 -11.73 -10.18 -2.15
N GLY A 98 -11.25 -8.96 -1.90
CA GLY A 98 -9.95 -8.46 -2.36
C GLY A 98 -8.79 -9.36 -1.94
N SER A 99 -8.75 -9.68 -0.65
CA SER A 99 -7.78 -10.57 -0.05
C SER A 99 -7.89 -12.01 -0.57
N LEU A 100 -9.11 -12.50 -0.76
CA LEU A 100 -9.35 -13.86 -1.24
C LEU A 100 -8.87 -14.04 -2.69
N VAL A 101 -9.19 -13.09 -3.58
CA VAL A 101 -8.71 -13.09 -4.96
C VAL A 101 -7.20 -12.94 -5.03
N TYR A 102 -6.62 -12.07 -4.19
CA TYR A 102 -5.17 -11.93 -4.06
C TYR A 102 -4.52 -13.27 -3.70
N LEU A 103 -5.02 -13.98 -2.68
CA LEU A 103 -4.43 -15.24 -2.26
C LEU A 103 -4.54 -16.32 -3.34
N ILE A 104 -5.62 -16.31 -4.12
CA ILE A 104 -5.82 -17.29 -5.20
C ILE A 104 -4.95 -16.97 -6.41
N ILE A 105 -4.74 -15.71 -6.77
CA ILE A 105 -4.04 -15.32 -8.00
C ILE A 105 -2.57 -15.02 -7.75
N GLU A 106 -2.28 -14.17 -6.76
CA GLU A 106 -0.91 -13.72 -6.52
C GLU A 106 -0.03 -14.78 -5.86
N ALA A 107 -0.57 -15.62 -4.96
CA ALA A 107 0.24 -16.69 -4.35
C ALA A 107 0.79 -17.70 -5.37
N PRO A 108 0.00 -18.25 -6.33
CA PRO A 108 0.54 -19.11 -7.36
C PRO A 108 1.35 -18.34 -8.40
N CYS A 109 0.97 -17.09 -8.73
CA CYS A 109 1.74 -16.28 -9.67
C CYS A 109 3.15 -15.98 -9.15
N ASN A 110 3.29 -15.72 -7.85
CA ASN A 110 4.59 -15.49 -7.21
C ASN A 110 5.44 -16.79 -7.19
N ASN A 111 4.81 -17.94 -6.99
CA ASN A 111 5.50 -19.23 -7.09
C ASN A 111 5.96 -19.52 -8.53
N LEU A 112 5.10 -19.24 -9.52
CA LEU A 112 5.42 -19.37 -10.93
C LEU A 112 6.54 -18.41 -11.35
N PHE A 113 6.48 -17.17 -10.89
CA PHE A 113 7.52 -16.17 -11.13
C PHE A 113 8.87 -16.64 -10.57
N ASN A 114 8.91 -17.16 -9.34
CA ASN A 114 10.15 -17.68 -8.75
C ASN A 114 10.73 -18.84 -9.56
N ILE A 115 9.89 -19.76 -10.05
CA ILE A 115 10.34 -20.88 -10.89
C ILE A 115 10.88 -20.37 -12.22
N LEU A 116 10.17 -19.45 -12.88
CA LEU A 116 10.57 -18.87 -14.15
C LEU A 116 11.88 -18.07 -14.02
N PHE A 117 12.03 -17.28 -12.95
CA PHE A 117 13.25 -16.51 -12.70
C PHE A 117 14.43 -17.37 -12.25
N GLU A 118 14.18 -18.50 -11.57
CA GLU A 118 15.21 -19.50 -11.28
C GLU A 118 15.71 -20.21 -12.55
N GLN A 119 14.85 -20.32 -13.57
CA GLN A 119 15.22 -20.88 -14.88
C GLN A 119 15.93 -19.85 -15.79
N ILE A 120 15.59 -18.56 -15.68
CA ILE A 120 16.12 -17.49 -16.55
C ILE A 120 17.34 -16.78 -15.94
N GLY A 121 17.48 -16.76 -14.61
CA GLY A 121 18.56 -16.05 -13.91
C GLY A 121 19.65 -17.00 -13.37
N PRO A 122 20.95 -16.73 -13.61
CA PRO A 122 22.00 -17.47 -12.92
C PRO A 122 21.82 -17.27 -11.40
N ARG A 123 22.00 -18.34 -10.61
CA ARG A 123 21.93 -18.33 -9.14
C ARG A 123 22.73 -17.16 -8.55
N ARG A 124 22.10 -16.00 -8.35
CA ARG A 124 22.70 -14.87 -7.63
C ARG A 124 22.37 -14.98 -6.14
N LYS A 125 22.67 -16.13 -5.55
CA LYS A 125 22.81 -16.25 -4.09
C LYS A 125 24.19 -15.72 -3.70
N SER A 126 24.44 -14.40 -3.69
CA SER A 126 25.58 -13.79 -2.95
C SER A 126 25.86 -12.28 -3.12
N VAL A 127 25.30 -11.54 -4.08
CA VAL A 127 25.82 -10.18 -4.41
C VAL A 127 24.94 -9.03 -3.86
N VAL A 128 24.50 -9.12 -2.61
CA VAL A 128 23.95 -7.95 -1.86
C VAL A 128 24.52 -7.95 -0.43
N LYS A 129 25.80 -8.29 -0.29
CA LYS A 129 26.53 -8.11 0.99
C LYS A 129 27.86 -7.34 0.84
N SER A 130 28.27 -6.96 -0.38
CA SER A 130 29.59 -6.35 -0.63
C SER A 130 29.59 -4.99 -1.36
N ASP A 131 28.50 -4.56 -2.01
CA ASP A 131 28.53 -3.37 -2.90
C ASP A 131 27.72 -2.18 -2.40
N PHE A 132 27.58 -2.02 -1.08
CA PHE A 132 27.46 -0.66 -0.55
C PHE A 132 28.89 -0.20 -0.26
N PRO A 133 29.41 0.84 -0.93
CA PRO A 133 30.59 1.54 -0.44
C PRO A 133 30.28 1.87 1.02
N GLN A 134 31.08 1.31 1.93
CA GLN A 134 31.06 1.72 3.32
C GLN A 134 31.26 3.23 3.30
N LEU A 135 30.18 3.99 3.49
CA LEU A 135 30.29 5.43 3.68
C LEU A 135 31.31 5.59 4.81
N PRO A 136 32.38 6.38 4.62
CA PRO A 136 33.37 6.57 5.66
C PRO A 136 32.60 6.98 6.91
N LYS A 137 32.79 6.20 7.99
CA LYS A 137 32.26 6.51 9.31
C LYS A 137 32.62 7.96 9.55
N GLN A 138 31.64 8.85 9.45
CA GLN A 138 31.81 10.26 9.77
C GLN A 138 32.20 10.25 11.26
N PRO A 139 33.45 10.62 11.61
CA PRO A 139 33.80 10.78 13.00
C PRO A 139 33.07 12.02 13.54
N ILE A 140 32.82 11.97 14.86
CA ILE A 140 32.23 12.95 15.80
C ILE A 140 30.72 13.18 15.74
#